data_AF-A0A9W9WZX7-F1
#
_entry.id   AF-A0A9W9WZX7-F1
#
_cell.length_a   1.000
_cell.length_b   1.000
_cell.length_c   1.000
_cell.angle_alpha   90.00
_cell.angle_beta   90.00
_cell.angle_gamma   90.00
#
_symmetry.space_group_name_H-M   'P 1'
#
loop_
_entity.id
_entity.type
_entity.pdbx_description
1 polymer ?
#
loop_
_entity_poly.entity_id
_entity_poly.type
_entity_poly.pdbx_seq_one_letter_code
_entity_poly.pdbx_strand_id
1 'polypeptide(L)'
;MSFLTSIRASSRQAIRTNFAFPASTFHSSAVRSLKEDDKNRDNLSNHYESHKQEGIKDTVEGKGKWKSELASNSEAGVKADRGELDGDADFQEMQERTKNVGSSKYNKQ
;
A
#
# COMPACT_ATOMS: atom_id res chain seq x y z
N MET A 1 -34.43 73.93 -22.18
CA MET A 1 -34.47 73.08 -20.97
C MET A 1 -33.04 72.76 -20.57
N SER A 2 -32.69 73.06 -19.32
CA SER A 2 -31.41 72.77 -18.67
C SER A 2 -31.58 71.57 -17.74
N PHE A 3 -30.72 70.56 -17.79
CA PHE A 3 -30.39 69.75 -16.62
C PHE A 3 -28.92 69.36 -16.67
N LEU A 4 -28.24 69.67 -15.56
CA LEU A 4 -26.81 69.50 -15.31
C LEU A 4 -26.48 68.08 -14.84
N THR A 5 -25.25 67.66 -15.20
CA THR A 5 -24.27 66.83 -14.45
C THR A 5 -24.70 65.53 -13.76
N SER A 6 -23.94 64.45 -14.00
CA SER A 6 -23.30 63.67 -12.92
C SER A 6 -22.22 62.74 -13.47
N ILE A 7 -20.97 63.00 -13.08
CA ILE A 7 -19.84 62.08 -13.18
C ILE A 7 -20.10 60.95 -12.18
N ARG A 8 -20.38 59.73 -12.64
CA ARG A 8 -20.39 58.57 -11.76
C ARG A 8 -18.97 58.05 -11.60
N ALA A 9 -18.41 58.28 -10.42
CA ALA A 9 -17.18 57.67 -9.95
C ALA A 9 -17.33 56.14 -9.82
N SER A 10 -16.20 55.47 -10.09
CA SER A 10 -15.72 54.25 -9.43
C SER A 10 -16.55 52.96 -9.55
N SER A 11 -15.98 52.00 -10.27
CA SER A 11 -15.30 50.90 -9.58
C SER A 11 -14.25 50.28 -10.50
N ARG A 12 -12.98 50.30 -10.08
CA ARG A 12 -11.99 49.38 -10.63
C ARG A 12 -12.48 47.98 -10.24
N GLN A 13 -13.02 47.24 -11.19
CA GLN A 13 -13.21 45.80 -11.03
C GLN A 13 -11.82 45.22 -10.83
N ALA A 14 -11.43 44.98 -9.58
CA ALA A 14 -10.22 44.26 -9.26
C ALA A 14 -10.40 42.86 -9.84
N ILE A 15 -9.57 42.50 -10.82
CA ILE A 15 -9.42 41.13 -11.29
C ILE A 15 -8.98 40.34 -10.07
N ARG A 16 -9.93 39.62 -9.44
CA ARG A 16 -9.59 38.62 -8.44
C ARG A 16 -8.80 37.56 -9.20
N THR A 17 -7.49 37.59 -9.07
CA THR A 17 -6.66 36.43 -9.38
C THR A 17 -7.10 35.34 -8.43
N ASN A 18 -7.99 34.46 -8.88
CA ASN A 18 -8.21 33.19 -8.23
C ASN A 18 -6.88 32.43 -8.33
N PHE A 19 -6.01 32.61 -7.34
CA PHE A 19 -4.97 31.64 -7.06
C PHE A 19 -5.70 30.35 -6.70
N ALA A 20 -5.85 29.47 -7.69
CA ALA A 20 -6.15 28.07 -7.42
C ALA A 20 -4.92 27.52 -6.69
N PHE A 21 -4.98 27.46 -5.37
CA PHE A 21 -4.04 26.68 -4.59
C PHE A 21 -4.16 25.21 -5.04
N PRO A 22 -3.07 24.51 -5.38
CA PRO A 22 -3.14 23.07 -5.60
C PRO A 22 -3.51 22.41 -4.27
N ALA A 23 -4.78 22.06 -4.09
CA ALA A 23 -5.24 21.26 -2.97
C ALA A 23 -4.88 19.79 -3.23
N SER A 24 -3.63 19.40 -2.96
CA SER A 24 -3.27 18.02 -2.61
C SER A 24 -1.82 17.97 -2.12
N THR A 25 -1.62 18.19 -0.82
CA THR A 25 -0.32 17.94 -0.16
C THR A 25 -0.32 16.68 0.72
N PHE A 26 -1.48 16.06 0.97
CA PHE A 26 -1.56 14.80 1.73
C PHE A 26 -2.62 13.88 1.12
N HIS A 27 -2.19 12.70 0.69
CA HIS A 27 -3.08 11.63 0.24
C HIS A 27 -3.39 10.74 1.44
N SER A 28 -4.66 10.65 1.84
CA SER A 28 -5.14 9.62 2.78
C SER A 28 -5.68 8.43 1.99
N SER A 29 -5.17 7.23 2.25
CA SER A 29 -5.72 5.98 1.73
C SER A 29 -6.63 5.34 2.75
N ALA A 30 -7.59 4.54 2.28
CA ALA A 30 -8.44 3.73 3.16
C ALA A 30 -7.58 2.72 3.94
N VAL A 31 -7.94 2.46 5.20
CA VAL A 31 -7.32 1.39 6.00
C VAL A 31 -7.61 0.07 5.31
N ARG A 32 -6.56 -0.58 4.81
CA ARG A 32 -6.63 -1.93 4.26
C ARG A 32 -6.18 -2.92 5.33
N SER A 33 -6.84 -4.07 5.38
CA SER A 33 -6.31 -5.19 6.14
C SER A 33 -4.93 -5.57 5.59
N LEU A 34 -4.10 -6.16 6.44
CA LEU A 34 -2.87 -6.85 6.05
C LEU A 34 -3.21 -8.08 5.16
N LYS A 35 -2.29 -9.05 5.07
CA LYS A 35 -2.44 -10.34 4.36
C LYS A 35 -3.90 -10.80 4.25
N GLU A 36 -4.41 -10.84 3.02
CA GLU A 36 -5.84 -11.05 2.77
C GLU A 36 -6.29 -12.49 3.02
N ASP A 37 -5.34 -13.43 2.99
CA ASP A 37 -5.57 -14.87 3.21
C ASP A 37 -5.54 -15.26 4.70
N ASP A 38 -4.84 -14.51 5.56
CA ASP A 38 -4.68 -14.84 6.98
C ASP A 38 -5.78 -14.19 7.82
N LYS A 39 -7.03 -14.67 7.63
CA LYS A 39 -8.23 -14.17 8.34
C LYS A 39 -8.77 -15.10 9.41
N ASN A 40 -8.38 -16.38 9.39
CA ASN A 40 -8.98 -17.44 10.21
C ASN A 40 -8.14 -17.80 11.44
N ARG A 41 -7.29 -16.88 11.91
CA ARG A 41 -6.39 -17.12 13.04
C ARG A 41 -6.96 -16.50 14.32
N ASP A 42 -7.18 -17.31 15.35
CA ASP A 42 -7.78 -16.85 16.61
C ASP A 42 -6.99 -15.75 17.33
N ASN A 43 -5.68 -15.67 17.08
CA ASN A 43 -4.75 -14.70 17.69
C ASN A 43 -4.12 -13.73 16.67
N LEU A 44 -4.85 -13.38 15.61
CA LEU A 44 -4.34 -12.57 14.51
C LEU A 44 -3.77 -11.21 14.96
N SER A 45 -4.41 -10.55 15.92
CA SER A 45 -3.95 -9.26 16.46
C SER A 45 -2.58 -9.36 17.14
N ASN A 46 -2.38 -10.39 17.98
CA ASN A 46 -1.13 -10.64 18.68
C ASN A 46 0.00 -11.00 17.70
N HIS A 47 -0.33 -11.75 16.65
CA HIS A 47 0.62 -12.09 15.59
C HIS A 47 1.12 -10.83 14.86
N TYR A 48 0.22 -9.95 14.42
CA TYR A 48 0.64 -8.70 13.76
C TYR A 48 1.40 -7.75 14.69
N GLU A 49 1.01 -7.63 15.96
CA GLU A 49 1.75 -6.81 16.89
C GLU A 49 3.16 -7.39 17.14
N SER A 50 3.32 -8.71 17.24
CA SER A 50 4.63 -9.33 17.38
C SER A 50 5.57 -9.01 16.22
N HIS A 51 5.09 -9.09 14.97
CA HIS A 51 5.90 -8.76 13.79
C HIS A 51 6.21 -7.28 13.66
N LYS A 52 5.29 -6.41 14.09
CA LYS A 52 5.54 -4.98 14.17
C LYS A 52 6.67 -4.68 15.17
N GLN A 53 6.63 -5.28 16.35
CA GLN A 53 7.68 -5.11 17.36
C GLN A 53 9.02 -5.66 16.89
N GLU A 54 9.01 -6.82 16.22
CA GLU A 54 10.18 -7.42 15.60
C GLU A 54 10.75 -6.50 14.51
N GLY A 55 9.92 -5.96 13.62
CA GLY A 55 10.36 -5.03 12.57
C GLY A 55 10.98 -3.74 13.13
N ILE A 56 10.47 -3.22 14.25
CA ILE A 56 11.10 -2.08 14.94
C ILE A 56 12.49 -2.46 15.44
N LYS A 57 12.64 -3.62 16.07
CA LYS A 57 13.95 -4.12 16.54
C LYS A 57 14.92 -4.33 15.38
N ASP A 58 14.49 -5.02 14.33
CA ASP A 58 15.28 -5.30 13.13
C ASP A 58 15.75 -4.00 12.45
N THR A 59 14.90 -2.98 12.42
CA THR A 59 15.25 -1.66 11.88
C THR A 59 16.31 -0.97 12.72
N VAL A 60 16.20 -1.03 14.05
CA VAL A 60 17.21 -0.50 14.97
C VAL A 60 18.55 -1.22 14.82
N GLU A 61 18.52 -2.54 14.59
CA GLU A 61 19.71 -3.36 14.33
C GLU A 61 20.29 -3.21 12.91
N GLY A 62 19.62 -2.46 12.02
CA GLY A 62 20.02 -2.31 10.62
C GLY A 62 19.77 -3.55 9.75
N LYS A 63 19.01 -4.53 10.25
CA LYS A 63 18.62 -5.77 9.56
C LYS A 63 17.15 -5.76 9.16
N GLY A 64 16.58 -4.58 8.91
CA GLY A 64 15.20 -4.44 8.46
C GLY A 64 14.96 -5.27 7.19
N LYS A 65 14.10 -6.28 7.27
CA LYS A 65 13.76 -7.18 6.17
C LYS A 65 12.30 -7.02 5.77
N TRP A 66 12.02 -7.27 4.50
CA TRP A 66 10.67 -7.30 3.99
C TRP A 66 9.98 -8.61 4.43
N LYS A 67 8.82 -8.53 5.08
CA LYS A 67 8.08 -9.69 5.60
C LYS A 67 6.86 -9.99 4.74
N SER A 68 6.89 -11.15 4.08
CA SER A 68 5.79 -11.62 3.20
C SER A 68 4.49 -11.90 3.95
N GLU A 69 4.57 -12.14 5.26
CA GLU A 69 3.44 -12.39 6.17
C GLU A 69 2.63 -11.13 6.46
N LEU A 70 3.25 -9.94 6.37
CA LEU A 70 2.56 -8.66 6.53
C LEU A 70 2.12 -8.06 5.20
N ALA A 71 2.85 -8.33 4.12
CA ALA A 71 2.55 -7.78 2.81
C ALA A 71 1.21 -8.26 2.26
N SER A 72 0.54 -7.41 1.46
CA SER A 72 -0.64 -7.83 0.69
C SER A 72 -0.24 -8.93 -0.30
N ASN A 73 -1.20 -9.78 -0.67
CA ASN A 73 -0.98 -10.85 -1.65
C ASN A 73 -0.46 -10.32 -2.99
N SER A 74 -0.98 -9.17 -3.44
CA SER A 74 -0.53 -8.51 -4.67
C SER A 74 0.91 -8.03 -4.59
N GLU A 75 1.33 -7.48 -3.44
CA GLU A 75 2.70 -7.03 -3.21
C GLU A 75 3.67 -8.21 -3.10
N ALA A 76 3.25 -9.28 -2.42
CA ALA A 76 4.04 -10.50 -2.29
C ALA A 76 4.29 -11.16 -3.66
N GLY A 77 3.32 -11.16 -4.57
CA GLY A 77 3.51 -11.64 -5.94
C GLY A 77 4.56 -10.84 -6.69
N VAL A 78 4.49 -9.50 -6.65
CA VAL A 78 5.48 -8.63 -7.29
C VAL A 78 6.88 -8.82 -6.70
N LYS A 79 6.97 -9.07 -5.39
CA LYS A 79 8.24 -9.33 -4.69
C LYS A 79 8.81 -10.70 -5.04
N ALA A 80 7.95 -11.70 -5.19
CA ALA A 80 8.33 -13.01 -5.71
C ALA A 80 8.88 -12.92 -7.14
N ASP A 81 8.23 -12.15 -8.02
CA ASP A 81 8.69 -11.93 -9.39
C ASP A 81 10.06 -11.25 -9.45
N ARG A 82 10.36 -10.39 -8.46
CA ARG A 82 11.66 -9.73 -8.31
C ARG A 82 12.74 -10.63 -7.70
N GLY A 83 12.38 -11.82 -7.21
CA GLY A 83 13.30 -12.73 -6.52
C GLY A 83 13.72 -12.26 -5.13
N GLU A 84 13.02 -11.28 -4.54
CA GLU A 84 13.31 -10.73 -3.20
C GLU A 84 12.55 -11.48 -2.10
N LEU A 85 12.59 -12.81 -2.13
CA LEU A 85 11.95 -13.65 -1.11
C LEU A 85 12.95 -13.98 0.00
N ASP A 86 12.50 -13.92 1.26
CA ASP A 86 13.29 -14.35 2.40
C ASP A 86 13.42 -15.89 2.39
N GLY A 87 14.61 -16.36 2.04
CA GLY A 87 15.00 -17.76 2.07
C GLY A 87 15.83 -18.15 0.85
N ASP A 88 16.90 -18.91 1.08
CA ASP A 88 17.66 -19.64 0.05
C ASP A 88 16.81 -20.83 -0.49
N ALA A 89 15.51 -20.63 -0.67
CA ALA A 89 14.64 -21.63 -1.25
C ALA A 89 14.91 -21.63 -2.75
N ASP A 90 15.80 -22.53 -3.18
CA ASP A 90 16.06 -22.79 -4.59
C ASP A 90 14.73 -22.95 -5.31
N PHE A 91 14.46 -22.02 -6.24
CA PHE A 91 13.22 -22.01 -7.03
C PHE A 91 12.97 -23.37 -7.72
N GLN A 92 14.06 -24.08 -8.04
CA GLN A 92 14.06 -25.44 -8.55
C GLN A 92 13.43 -26.45 -7.57
N GLU A 93 13.79 -26.41 -6.28
CA GLU A 93 13.24 -27.29 -5.25
C GLU A 93 11.72 -27.05 -5.08
N MET A 94 11.28 -25.80 -5.20
CA MET A 94 9.86 -25.44 -5.15
C MET A 94 9.08 -25.94 -6.38
N GLN A 95 9.68 -25.89 -7.57
CA GLN A 95 9.12 -26.48 -8.79
C GLN A 95 9.03 -28.01 -8.71
N GLU A 96 10.04 -28.66 -8.17
CA GLU A 96 10.06 -30.12 -7.96
C GLU A 96 8.95 -30.57 -7.00
N ARG A 97 8.74 -29.84 -5.90
CA ARG A 97 7.62 -30.09 -4.98
C ARG A 97 6.27 -29.90 -5.67
N THR A 98 6.12 -28.87 -6.50
CA THR A 98 4.86 -28.56 -7.20
C THR A 98 4.49 -29.61 -8.26
N LYS A 99 5.47 -30.17 -8.98
CA LYS A 99 5.24 -31.25 -9.97
C LYS A 99 4.50 -32.46 -9.37
N ASN A 100 4.76 -32.77 -8.09
CA ASN A 100 4.20 -33.95 -7.42
C ASN A 100 2.81 -33.73 -6.80
N VAL A 101 2.34 -32.48 -6.71
CA VAL A 101 1.01 -32.16 -6.13
C VAL A 101 -0.12 -32.51 -7.10
N GLY A 102 0.12 -32.39 -8.41
CA GLY A 102 -0.83 -32.78 -9.45
C GLY A 102 -1.04 -34.28 -9.53
N SER A 103 0.01 -35.09 -9.37
CA SER A 103 -0.06 -36.55 -9.45
C SER A 103 -0.65 -37.21 -8.20
N SER A 104 -0.41 -36.64 -7.01
CA SER A 104 -0.93 -37.19 -5.74
C SER A 104 -2.46 -37.13 -5.64
N LYS A 105 -3.12 -36.13 -6.25
CA LYS A 105 -4.60 -36.04 -6.27
C LYS A 105 -5.28 -37.10 -7.14
N TYR A 106 -4.57 -37.71 -8.08
CA TYR A 106 -5.09 -38.78 -8.93
C TYR A 106 -4.95 -40.18 -8.31
N ASN A 107 -4.20 -40.34 -7.22
CA ASN A 107 -3.95 -41.63 -6.58
C ASN A 107 -4.78 -41.84 -5.30
N LYS A 108 -5.86 -41.06 -5.14
CA LYS A 108 -6.78 -41.13 -3.98
C LYS A 108 -8.25 -41.27 -4.40
N GLN A 109 -8.48 -41.86 -5.57
CA GLN A 109 -9.79 -42.39 -6.00
C GLN A 109 -9.75 -43.92 -5.97
#